data_AF-A0A328YE74-F1
#
_entry.id   AF-A0A328YE74-F1
#
_cell.length_a   1.000
_cell.length_b   1.000
_cell.length_c   1.000
_cell.angle_alpha   90.00
_cell.angle_beta   90.00
_cell.angle_gamma   90.00
#
_symmetry.space_group_name_H-M   'P 1'
#
loop_
_entity.id
_entity.type
_entity.pdbx_description
1 polymer ?
#
loop_
_entity_poly.entity_id
_entity_poly.type
_entity_poly.pdbx_seq_one_letter_code
_entity_poly.pdbx_strand_id
1 'polypeptide(L)'
;MKLKNTIKNSVFNLFRNQTRRKGLDSHQEIECKNEVLLNLNEIMTNQEIHEFGIDIISNYVEKEGYEIVAGSLNINENPQLVIRKNEILYFVMITTGAGKSTELYYDKKIALQVFNRSKAHNAKALYAAVGLYCLTHGETMVRKKGYLVDFVGFKSIEF
;
A
#
# COMPACT_ATOMS: atom_id res chain seq x y z
N MET A 1 27.67 -7.79 -21.52
CA MET A 1 26.36 -8.03 -22.16
C MET A 1 25.80 -9.37 -21.67
N LYS A 2 24.54 -9.37 -21.21
CA LYS A 2 23.70 -10.50 -20.73
C LYS A 2 24.01 -11.10 -19.35
N LEU A 3 23.46 -10.44 -18.33
CA LEU A 3 23.19 -11.01 -17.00
C LEU A 3 21.72 -10.71 -16.65
N LYS A 4 20.80 -11.46 -17.25
CA LYS A 4 19.38 -11.51 -16.87
C LYS A 4 18.82 -12.85 -17.33
N ASN A 5 18.73 -13.85 -16.43
CA ASN A 5 17.77 -14.97 -16.49
C ASN A 5 17.95 -15.96 -15.32
N THR A 6 17.80 -15.49 -14.07
CA THR A 6 17.89 -16.43 -12.91
C THR A 6 16.80 -16.25 -11.86
N ILE A 7 15.81 -15.36 -12.03
CA ILE A 7 14.75 -15.18 -11.01
C ILE A 7 13.33 -15.36 -11.60
N LYS A 8 13.18 -16.23 -12.60
CA LYS A 8 11.85 -16.66 -13.09
C LYS A 8 11.47 -18.10 -12.73
N ASN A 9 12.31 -18.83 -12.00
CA ASN A 9 12.12 -20.27 -11.75
C ASN A 9 11.78 -20.66 -10.31
N SER A 10 11.47 -19.72 -9.40
CA SER A 10 11.18 -20.07 -8.00
C SER A 10 9.69 -20.20 -7.67
N VAL A 11 8.78 -19.47 -8.34
CA VAL A 11 7.34 -19.58 -8.06
C VAL A 11 6.67 -20.74 -8.84
N PHE A 12 7.25 -21.13 -9.97
CA PHE A 12 6.66 -22.15 -10.86
C PHE A 12 6.89 -23.60 -10.42
N ASN A 13 7.79 -23.85 -9.44
CA ASN A 13 8.15 -25.21 -9.02
C ASN A 13 7.42 -25.70 -7.76
N LEU A 14 6.58 -24.89 -7.10
CA LEU A 14 5.83 -25.34 -5.93
C LEU A 14 4.58 -26.16 -6.26
N PHE A 15 4.08 -26.11 -7.50
CA PHE A 15 2.84 -26.79 -7.89
C PHE A 15 3.02 -28.09 -8.68
N ARG A 16 4.26 -28.47 -9.04
CA ARG A 16 4.50 -29.67 -9.87
C ARG A 16 4.61 -31.00 -9.11
N ASN A 17 4.56 -31.00 -7.79
CA ASN A 17 4.81 -32.20 -6.98
C ASN A 17 3.57 -32.87 -6.36
N GLN A 18 2.34 -32.51 -6.74
CA GLN A 18 1.14 -33.15 -6.17
C GLN A 18 0.31 -34.04 -7.11
N THR A 19 0.70 -34.28 -8.35
CA THR A 19 -0.04 -35.22 -9.23
C THR A 19 0.87 -36.26 -9.88
N ARG A 20 1.31 -37.22 -9.06
CA ARG A 20 1.68 -38.57 -9.54
C ARG A 20 0.88 -39.62 -8.78
N ARG A 21 -0.35 -39.89 -9.24
CA ARG A 21 -0.94 -41.23 -9.24
C ARG A 21 -1.79 -41.38 -10.51
N LYS A 22 -1.37 -42.31 -11.38
CA LYS A 22 -2.14 -42.79 -12.54
C LYS A 22 -3.09 -43.89 -12.05
N GLY A 23 -4.32 -43.90 -12.54
CA GLY A 23 -5.25 -45.03 -12.42
C GLY A 23 -6.68 -44.69 -12.85
N LEU A 24 -6.93 -44.86 -14.17
CA LEU A 24 -8.18 -45.14 -14.92
C LEU A 24 -9.55 -44.50 -14.57
N ASP A 25 -10.23 -44.15 -15.66
CA ASP A 25 -11.67 -44.08 -15.94
C ASP A 25 -12.47 -42.75 -15.90
N SER A 26 -12.99 -42.45 -17.10
CA SER A 26 -14.18 -41.69 -17.48
C SER A 26 -14.25 -40.16 -17.25
N HIS A 27 -14.47 -39.48 -18.38
CA HIS A 27 -14.92 -38.11 -18.59
C HIS A 27 -15.28 -37.26 -17.35
N GLN A 28 -14.35 -36.40 -16.97
CA GLN A 28 -14.67 -35.01 -16.62
C GLN A 28 -13.49 -34.15 -17.07
N GLU A 29 -13.60 -33.57 -18.28
CA GLU A 29 -12.82 -32.38 -18.61
C GLU A 29 -13.26 -31.30 -17.62
N ILE A 30 -12.52 -31.16 -16.53
CA ILE A 30 -12.53 -29.91 -15.77
C ILE A 30 -11.75 -28.94 -16.64
N GLU A 31 -12.48 -28.34 -17.56
CA GLU A 31 -12.08 -27.15 -18.28
C GLU A 31 -11.82 -26.07 -17.23
N CYS A 32 -10.55 -25.89 -16.82
CA CYS A 32 -10.13 -24.71 -16.08
C CYS A 32 -10.27 -23.50 -17.02
N LYS A 33 -11.51 -23.03 -17.16
CA LYS A 33 -11.85 -21.82 -17.89
C LYS A 33 -11.17 -20.63 -17.19
N ASN A 34 -10.22 -20.06 -17.92
CA ASN A 34 -9.73 -18.68 -17.80
C ASN A 34 -8.99 -18.33 -16.51
N GLU A 35 -7.73 -18.75 -16.39
CA GLU A 35 -6.74 -17.92 -15.70
C GLU A 35 -6.54 -16.64 -16.53
N VAL A 36 -7.14 -15.53 -16.10
CA VAL A 36 -6.80 -14.22 -16.63
C VAL A 36 -5.34 -13.95 -16.26
N LEU A 37 -4.44 -14.11 -17.24
CA LEU A 37 -3.04 -13.72 -17.10
C LEU A 37 -3.00 -12.20 -16.87
N LEU A 38 -2.83 -11.79 -15.61
CA LEU A 38 -2.59 -10.39 -15.24
C LEU A 38 -1.35 -9.89 -16.00
N ASN A 39 -1.53 -8.80 -16.74
CA ASN A 39 -0.41 -8.12 -17.37
C ASN A 39 0.37 -7.38 -16.28
N LEU A 40 1.68 -7.62 -16.19
CA LEU A 40 2.57 -6.94 -15.24
C LEU A 40 2.48 -5.41 -15.32
N ASN A 41 2.18 -4.86 -16.50
CA ASN A 41 2.00 -3.42 -16.70
C ASN A 41 0.72 -2.87 -16.07
N GLU A 42 -0.21 -3.73 -15.64
CA GLU A 42 -1.44 -3.32 -14.96
C GLU A 42 -1.26 -3.30 -13.44
N ILE A 43 -0.25 -4.01 -12.91
CA ILE A 43 0.06 -4.06 -11.48
C ILE A 43 0.70 -2.74 -11.03
N MET A 44 0.12 -2.13 -10.00
CA MET A 44 0.65 -0.90 -9.41
C MET A 44 2.02 -1.16 -8.78
N THR A 45 2.94 -0.22 -8.98
CA THR A 45 4.20 -0.15 -8.25
C THR A 45 3.96 0.30 -6.81
N ASN A 46 4.94 0.07 -5.93
CA ASN A 46 4.87 0.56 -4.54
C ASN A 46 4.65 2.08 -4.46
N GLN A 47 5.25 2.83 -5.39
CA GLN A 47 5.10 4.28 -5.47
C GLN A 47 3.65 4.67 -5.81
N GLU A 48 3.03 4.02 -6.79
CA GLU A 48 1.62 4.28 -7.15
C GLU A 48 0.65 3.85 -6.05
N ILE A 49 0.94 2.76 -5.34
CA ILE A 49 0.16 2.34 -4.17
C ILE A 49 0.24 3.43 -3.09
N HIS A 50 1.44 3.97 -2.86
CA HIS A 50 1.66 5.03 -1.89
C HIS A 50 0.96 6.34 -2.26
N GLU A 51 1.09 6.78 -3.52
CA GLU A 51 0.36 7.91 -4.09
C GLU A 51 -1.15 7.77 -3.89
N PHE A 52 -1.69 6.59 -4.20
CA PHE A 52 -3.12 6.33 -4.02
C PHE A 52 -3.57 6.47 -2.56
N GLY A 53 -2.76 6.01 -1.61
CA GLY A 53 -3.04 6.22 -0.19
C GLY A 53 -2.96 7.68 0.24
N ILE A 54 -2.00 8.44 -0.29
CA ILE A 54 -1.92 9.89 -0.03
C ILE A 54 -3.15 10.62 -0.58
N ASP A 55 -3.64 10.24 -1.75
CA ASP A 55 -4.88 10.81 -2.32
C ASP A 55 -6.09 10.52 -1.43
N ILE A 56 -6.20 9.29 -0.92
CA ILE A 56 -7.26 8.91 0.04
C ILE A 56 -7.20 9.80 1.29
N ILE A 57 -6.01 9.97 1.87
CA ILE A 57 -5.84 10.79 3.07
C ILE A 57 -6.09 12.26 2.79
N SER A 58 -5.61 12.80 1.67
CA SER A 58 -5.84 14.19 1.25
C SER A 58 -7.34 14.49 1.15
N ASN A 59 -8.09 13.62 0.48
CA ASN A 59 -9.55 13.74 0.38
C ASN A 59 -10.25 13.64 1.75
N TYR A 60 -9.75 12.79 2.65
CA TYR A 60 -10.29 12.67 4.00
C TYR A 60 -10.08 13.96 4.81
N VAL A 61 -8.85 14.49 4.83
CA VAL A 61 -8.53 15.67 5.65
C VAL A 61 -9.27 16.92 5.17
N GLU A 62 -9.43 17.11 3.86
CA GLU A 62 -10.23 18.22 3.31
C GLU A 62 -11.70 18.13 3.74
N LYS A 63 -12.31 16.94 3.66
CA LYS A 63 -13.70 16.71 4.12
C LYS A 63 -13.86 16.95 5.61
N GLU A 64 -12.84 16.63 6.39
CA GLU A 64 -12.80 16.88 7.83
C GLU A 64 -12.44 18.34 8.17
N GLY A 65 -12.26 19.22 7.18
CA GLY A 65 -12.01 20.66 7.38
C GLY A 65 -10.58 20.99 7.80
N TYR A 66 -9.61 20.15 7.45
CA TYR A 66 -8.20 20.52 7.48
C TYR A 66 -7.81 21.21 6.17
N GLU A 67 -6.82 22.09 6.24
CA GLU A 67 -6.14 22.67 5.09
C GLU A 67 -4.82 21.93 4.84
N ILE A 68 -4.54 21.58 3.58
CA ILE A 68 -3.23 21.02 3.19
C ILE A 68 -2.27 22.18 2.93
N VAL A 69 -1.24 22.29 3.76
CA VAL A 69 -0.20 23.34 3.69
C VAL A 69 0.93 22.93 2.74
N ALA A 70 1.31 21.66 2.77
CA ALA A 70 2.30 21.08 1.87
C ALA A 70 2.07 19.57 1.72
N GLY A 71 2.51 19.00 0.60
CA GLY A 71 2.45 17.57 0.36
C GLY A 71 3.60 17.07 -0.51
N SER A 72 4.01 15.81 -0.29
CA SER A 72 4.91 15.07 -1.16
C SER A 72 4.34 13.68 -1.42
N LEU A 73 4.35 13.29 -2.70
CA LEU A 73 3.93 11.98 -3.16
C LEU A 73 5.04 10.93 -3.08
N ASN A 74 6.30 11.35 -2.90
CA ASN A 74 7.45 10.47 -2.88
C ASN A 74 7.46 9.61 -1.60
N ILE A 75 7.43 8.29 -1.76
CA ILE A 75 7.42 7.33 -0.64
C ILE A 75 8.60 7.51 0.34
N ASN A 76 9.70 8.09 -0.11
CA ASN A 76 10.90 8.30 0.70
C ASN A 76 10.94 9.65 1.42
N GLU A 77 10.01 10.56 1.13
CA GLU A 77 9.96 11.90 1.73
C GLU A 77 8.97 11.94 2.88
N ASN A 78 9.39 12.55 4.01
CA ASN A 78 8.59 12.63 5.22
C ASN A 78 8.70 14.03 5.86
N PRO A 79 7.61 14.57 6.43
CA PRO A 79 6.24 14.04 6.36
C PRO A 79 5.67 14.09 4.93
N GLN A 80 4.74 13.18 4.60
CA GLN A 80 4.06 13.18 3.30
C GLN A 80 3.06 14.33 3.20
N LEU A 81 2.41 14.70 4.30
CA LEU A 81 1.54 15.87 4.35
C LEU A 81 1.88 16.77 5.53
N VAL A 82 1.75 18.07 5.32
CA VAL A 82 1.65 19.06 6.38
C VAL A 82 0.24 19.65 6.29
N ILE A 83 -0.55 19.47 7.33
CA ILE A 83 -1.96 19.91 7.37
C ILE A 83 -2.21 20.85 8.55
N ARG A 84 -3.21 21.70 8.45
CA ARG A 84 -3.59 22.66 9.49
C ARG A 84 -5.08 22.57 9.82
N LYS A 85 -5.42 22.65 11.11
CA LYS A 85 -6.80 22.82 11.58
C LYS A 85 -6.81 23.54 12.91
N ASN A 86 -7.70 24.53 13.06
CA ASN A 86 -7.81 25.37 14.26
C ASN A 86 -6.46 25.95 14.72
N GLU A 87 -5.69 26.52 13.79
CA GLU A 87 -4.33 27.05 14.02
C GLU A 87 -3.27 26.03 14.48
N ILE A 88 -3.60 24.74 14.53
CA ILE A 88 -2.64 23.68 14.86
C ILE A 88 -2.09 23.08 13.56
N LEU A 89 -0.77 23.05 13.45
CA LEU A 89 -0.06 22.39 12.36
C LEU A 89 0.23 20.92 12.71
N TYR A 90 0.08 20.05 11.73
CA TYR A 90 0.30 18.61 11.86
C TYR A 90 1.21 18.12 10.75
N PHE A 91 2.25 17.38 11.12
CA PHE A 91 3.15 16.67 10.22
C PHE A 91 2.68 15.23 10.15
N VAL A 92 2.17 14.80 9.01
CA VAL A 92 1.53 13.50 8.84
C VAL A 92 2.45 12.58 8.06
N MET A 93 2.85 11.49 8.72
CA MET A 93 3.45 10.33 8.07
C MET A 93 2.36 9.40 7.55
N ILE A 94 2.51 8.91 6.32
CA ILE A 94 1.54 8.02 5.68
C ILE A 94 2.27 6.73 5.26
N THR A 95 1.69 5.58 5.57
CA THR A 95 2.08 4.30 4.97
C THR A 95 0.88 3.70 4.26
N THR A 96 1.10 3.14 3.08
CA THR A 96 0.04 2.49 2.30
C THR A 96 0.55 1.18 1.76
N GLY A 97 -0.28 0.16 1.82
CA GLY A 97 0.07 -1.17 1.39
C GLY A 97 -1.16 -2.05 1.19
N ALA A 98 -0.94 -3.18 0.54
CA ALA A 98 -1.95 -4.23 0.48
C ALA A 98 -2.18 -4.82 1.88
N GLY A 99 -3.42 -5.21 2.17
CA GLY A 99 -3.76 -5.80 3.46
C GLY A 99 -4.42 -4.82 4.43
N LYS A 100 -4.35 -5.11 5.73
CA LYS A 100 -4.94 -4.27 6.78
C LYS A 100 -4.02 -3.14 7.19
N SER A 101 -4.58 -1.97 7.45
CA SER A 101 -3.89 -0.80 8.01
C SER A 101 -3.21 -1.11 9.35
N THR A 102 -3.77 -2.04 10.15
CA THR A 102 -3.22 -2.44 11.44
C THR A 102 -1.91 -3.24 11.35
N GLU A 103 -1.59 -3.74 10.17
CA GLU A 103 -0.38 -4.52 9.87
C GLU A 103 0.68 -3.67 9.15
N LEU A 104 0.41 -2.37 8.96
CA LEU A 104 1.34 -1.41 8.39
C LEU A 104 2.03 -0.60 9.48
N TYR A 105 3.35 -0.52 9.40
CA TYR A 105 4.19 0.13 10.40
C TYR A 105 5.08 1.18 9.74
N TYR A 106 5.39 2.25 10.49
CA TYR A 106 6.41 3.22 10.12
C TYR A 106 7.78 2.79 10.65
N ASP A 107 8.84 3.27 10.01
CA ASP A 107 10.20 3.18 10.55
C ASP A 107 10.36 4.13 11.75
N LYS A 108 10.73 3.59 12.92
CA LYS A 108 10.86 4.36 14.17
C LYS A 108 11.90 5.49 14.09
N LYS A 109 12.99 5.31 13.33
CA LYS A 109 14.01 6.35 13.16
C LYS A 109 13.47 7.50 12.33
N ILE A 110 12.74 7.21 11.26
CA ILE A 110 12.08 8.24 10.44
C ILE A 110 11.02 8.97 11.28
N ALA A 111 10.21 8.24 12.05
CA ALA A 111 9.22 8.85 12.93
C ALA A 111 9.83 9.78 13.99
N LEU A 112 10.97 9.41 14.57
CA LEU A 112 11.68 10.28 15.50
C LEU A 112 12.17 11.57 14.82
N GLN A 113 12.67 11.48 13.58
CA GLN A 113 13.08 12.66 12.82
C GLN A 113 11.88 13.58 12.52
N VAL A 114 10.75 13.02 12.09
CA VAL A 114 9.53 13.79 11.83
C VAL A 114 9.00 14.42 13.12
N PHE A 115 9.00 13.69 14.24
CA PHE A 115 8.60 14.20 15.55
C PHE A 115 9.46 15.40 15.98
N ASN A 116 10.79 15.28 15.91
CA ASN A 116 11.69 16.37 16.26
C ASN A 116 11.49 17.60 15.36
N ARG A 117 11.29 17.39 14.05
CA ARG A 117 10.97 18.47 13.10
C ARG A 117 9.62 19.09 13.42
N SER A 118 8.58 18.32 13.74
CA SER A 118 7.27 18.88 14.08
C SER A 118 7.37 19.77 15.32
N LYS A 119 8.09 19.32 16.36
CA LYS A 119 8.33 20.11 17.58
C LYS A 119 9.02 21.44 17.29
N ALA A 120 10.04 21.44 16.44
CA ALA A 120 10.75 22.66 16.04
C ALA A 120 9.84 23.69 15.32
N HIS A 121 8.75 23.21 14.72
CA HIS A 121 7.75 24.02 14.01
C HIS A 121 6.45 24.25 14.83
N ASN A 122 6.44 23.98 16.15
CA ASN A 122 5.24 24.01 16.99
C ASN A 122 4.07 23.17 16.43
N ALA A 123 4.40 22.09 15.74
CA ALA A 123 3.46 21.16 15.10
C ALA A 123 3.38 19.82 15.86
N LYS A 124 2.28 19.11 15.66
CA LYS A 124 2.08 17.73 16.15
C LYS A 124 2.49 16.72 15.07
N ALA A 125 3.03 15.57 15.46
CA ALA A 125 3.34 14.49 14.54
C ALA A 125 2.22 13.45 14.57
N LEU A 126 1.70 13.08 13.40
CA LEU A 126 0.66 12.08 13.20
C LEU A 126 1.13 10.98 12.26
N TYR A 127 0.53 9.81 12.41
CA TYR A 127 0.68 8.67 11.51
C TYR A 127 -0.68 8.20 10.99
N ALA A 128 -0.77 7.94 9.69
CA ALA A 128 -1.88 7.26 9.04
C ALA A 128 -1.38 6.02 8.31
N ALA A 129 -2.07 4.90 8.50
CA ALA A 129 -1.88 3.68 7.73
C ALA A 129 -3.12 3.44 6.87
N VAL A 130 -2.91 3.20 5.58
CA VAL A 130 -3.99 2.88 4.62
C VAL A 130 -3.76 1.48 4.08
N GLY A 131 -4.60 0.55 4.51
CA GLY A 131 -4.67 -0.79 3.95
C GLY A 131 -5.55 -0.80 2.70
N LEU A 132 -5.15 -1.57 1.69
CA LEU A 132 -5.86 -1.67 0.42
C LEU A 132 -6.12 -3.12 0.04
N TYR A 133 -7.33 -3.37 -0.47
CA TYR A 133 -7.69 -4.63 -1.13
C TYR A 133 -8.31 -4.34 -2.49
N CYS A 134 -7.74 -4.89 -3.55
CA CYS A 134 -8.34 -4.89 -4.86
C CYS A 134 -9.54 -5.84 -4.87
N LEU A 135 -10.73 -5.34 -5.23
CA LEU A 135 -11.97 -6.14 -5.23
C LEU A 135 -11.90 -7.38 -6.13
N THR A 136 -11.02 -7.36 -7.13
CA THR A 136 -10.90 -8.43 -8.12
C THR A 136 -9.67 -9.30 -7.94
N HIS A 137 -8.64 -8.83 -7.20
CA HIS A 137 -7.34 -9.48 -7.11
C HIS A 137 -6.76 -9.51 -5.68
N GLY A 138 -7.58 -9.21 -4.66
CA GLY A 138 -7.19 -9.25 -3.25
C GLY A 138 -6.03 -8.29 -2.97
N GLU A 139 -4.92 -8.82 -2.46
CA GLU A 139 -3.73 -8.02 -2.11
C GLU A 139 -2.89 -7.59 -3.32
N THR A 140 -3.20 -8.09 -4.54
CA THR A 140 -2.53 -7.60 -5.74
C THR A 140 -3.20 -6.32 -6.23
N MET A 141 -2.50 -5.19 -6.14
CA MET A 141 -3.03 -3.89 -6.57
C MET A 141 -2.93 -3.73 -8.08
N VAL A 142 -4.09 -3.63 -8.75
CA VAL A 142 -4.19 -3.56 -10.21
C VAL A 142 -4.88 -2.27 -10.61
N ARG A 143 -4.24 -1.46 -11.46
CA ARG A 143 -4.76 -0.15 -11.91
C ARG A 143 -6.18 -0.25 -12.47
N LYS A 144 -6.94 0.84 -12.31
CA LYS A 144 -8.31 1.01 -12.86
C LYS A 144 -9.29 -0.08 -12.41
N LYS A 145 -9.14 -0.58 -11.18
CA LYS A 145 -10.09 -1.48 -10.51
C LYS A 145 -10.72 -0.78 -9.31
N GLY A 146 -11.74 -1.41 -8.73
CA GLY A 146 -12.30 -0.99 -7.45
C GLY A 146 -11.48 -1.56 -6.29
N TYR A 147 -11.46 -0.81 -5.18
CA TYR A 147 -10.71 -1.16 -3.97
C TYR A 147 -11.58 -1.02 -2.73
N LEU A 148 -11.35 -1.90 -1.75
CA LEU A 148 -11.71 -1.63 -0.36
C LEU A 148 -10.55 -0.89 0.28
N VAL A 149 -10.89 0.14 1.04
CA VAL A 149 -9.95 0.96 1.78
C VAL A 149 -10.15 0.67 3.26
N ASP A 150 -9.08 0.24 3.93
CA ASP A 150 -9.01 0.11 5.37
C ASP A 150 -8.21 1.28 5.94
N PHE A 151 -8.88 2.22 6.61
CA PHE A 151 -8.26 3.37 7.26
C PHE A 151 -8.95 3.62 8.59
N VAL A 152 -8.18 3.52 9.68
CA VAL A 152 -8.69 3.61 11.06
C VAL A 152 -8.51 4.99 11.70
N GLY A 153 -8.11 6.00 10.93
CA GLY A 153 -7.82 7.34 11.42
C GLY A 153 -6.34 7.58 11.75
N PHE A 154 -6.07 8.77 12.30
CA PHE A 154 -4.73 9.20 12.68
C PHE A 154 -4.32 8.70 14.07
N LYS A 155 -3.04 8.35 14.22
CA LYS A 155 -2.40 8.07 15.51
C LYS A 155 -1.37 9.14 15.82
N SER A 156 -1.31 9.62 17.06
CA SER A 156 -0.22 10.49 17.51
C SER A 156 1.10 9.73 17.50
N ILE A 157 2.16 10.40 17.03
CA ILE A 157 3.53 9.93 17.21
C ILE A 157 4.09 10.63 18.45
N GLU A 158 4.45 9.85 19.46
CA GLU A 158 4.98 10.34 20.74
C GLU A 158 6.27 9.57 21.08
N PHE A 159 7.22 10.28 21.71
CA PHE A 159 8.52 9.78 22.15
C PHE A 159 8.86 10.33 23.53
#